data_AF-A0A183DT13-F1
#
_entry.id   AF-A0A183DT13-F1
#
_cell.length_a   1.000
_cell.length_b   1.000
_cell.length_c   1.000
_cell.angle_alpha   90.00
_cell.angle_beta   90.00
_cell.angle_gamma   90.00
#
_symmetry.space_group_name_H-M   'P 1'
#
loop_
_entity.id
_entity.type
_entity.pdbx_description
1 polymer ?
#
loop_
_entity_poly.entity_id
_entity_poly.type
_entity_poly.pdbx_seq_one_letter_code
_entity_poly.pdbx_strand_id
1 'polypeptide(L)'
;MACSSSLLMFKLENVESRNPLECIICDREFSSPVRLSCQHSYCRECIQNRKSCPVCGAPVDGEACPDTLLSFLIDTSHETADVCANCDKISQPMHFCETCQQALCNRCRQNTHQARMFAAHRVVPLEERARVKGRITFYCEEINLRLHLVHIDAAHKLICEKLDKATVKLRSFQDDVREQLQLRKRLASELAESHRVACESIRQTCQEMTDTLLALRDRLLKKLDDEMATRVQHFHEQMRRLTSLQSLMAMQCEKPQYTGDLTIDSREEFSRALEPFLGLSSFLLNTERNKGNEGSEKTCGTASPRSSFVRHSGSGYVNGCQLLLSKYQLVVDLAGAFGEQFARVETPLQQFSQEMSVMGKKVQELQRDLTLRRCIIEKDVIDDLVNRCKELYIKVGEHSTVVSDLQPQLQLIWQEQLDRVRRQQALFRKKVEETITLRENARHLLCASKQLEPYAVCLAAVTSVIDHKRCQKPDPAPMETICQQINTIEPDSQQRIEAIEKEEQIRRMVQNQRKREEQMKIAAVKKSLKTTKEQKKLMKKTTAD
;
A
#
# COMPACT_ATOMS: atom_id res chain seq x y z
N MET A 1 29.45 20.14 32.61
CA MET A 1 30.18 19.36 31.59
C MET A 1 29.29 18.99 30.38
N ALA A 2 28.47 19.92 29.87
CA ALA A 2 27.50 19.64 28.79
C ALA A 2 27.90 20.22 27.41
N CYS A 3 28.95 21.04 27.33
CA CYS A 3 29.41 21.66 26.07
C CYS A 3 30.29 20.75 25.19
N SER A 4 30.82 19.65 25.71
CA SER A 4 31.78 18.81 24.97
C SER A 4 31.10 17.85 23.98
N SER A 5 29.86 17.43 24.26
CA SER A 5 29.12 16.44 23.46
C SER A 5 28.54 17.04 22.17
N SER A 6 28.09 18.30 22.20
CA SER A 6 27.52 18.98 21.03
C SER A 6 28.56 19.26 19.94
N LEU A 7 29.79 19.60 20.33
CA LEU A 7 30.89 19.83 19.38
C LEU A 7 31.39 18.53 18.74
N LEU A 8 31.40 17.42 19.50
CA LEU A 8 31.73 16.09 18.96
C LEU A 8 30.67 15.60 17.97
N MET A 9 29.38 15.83 18.25
CA MET A 9 28.28 15.50 17.33
C MET A 9 28.36 16.32 16.03
N PHE A 10 28.59 17.64 16.13
CA PHE A 10 28.79 18.49 14.95
C PHE A 10 30.03 18.08 14.12
N LYS A 11 31.11 17.63 14.79
CA LYS A 11 32.33 17.11 14.14
C LYS A 11 32.12 15.73 13.49
N LEU A 12 31.19 14.92 14.00
CA LEU A 12 30.79 13.63 13.44
C LEU A 12 29.77 13.76 12.30
N GLU A 13 29.06 14.88 12.20
CA GLU A 13 28.15 15.17 11.07
C GLU A 13 28.91 15.61 9.80
N ASN A 14 30.18 16.00 9.92
CA ASN A 14 30.98 16.62 8.84
C ASN A 14 32.18 15.76 8.38
N VAL A 15 32.03 14.42 8.40
CA VAL A 15 33.09 13.42 8.13
C VAL A 15 33.75 13.59 6.75
N GLU A 16 33.01 14.07 5.75
CA GLU A 16 33.50 14.20 4.37
C GLU A 16 34.50 15.34 4.16
N SER A 17 34.61 16.28 5.11
CA SER A 17 35.47 17.47 5.01
C SER A 17 36.76 17.39 5.83
N ARG A 18 36.96 16.30 6.57
CA ARG A 18 38.02 16.18 7.57
C ARG A 18 39.22 15.40 7.02
N ASN A 19 40.43 15.86 7.33
CA ASN A 19 41.66 15.14 7.01
C ASN A 19 41.72 13.82 7.80
N PRO A 20 41.86 12.64 7.14
CA PRO A 20 41.89 11.34 7.81
C PRO A 20 43.13 11.13 8.70
N LEU A 21 44.16 11.97 8.58
CA LEU A 21 45.38 11.92 9.39
C LEU A 21 45.33 12.84 10.63
N GLU A 22 44.16 13.39 10.96
CA GLU A 22 44.00 14.26 12.14
C GLU A 22 43.20 13.59 13.27
N CYS A 23 43.64 13.82 14.50
CA CYS A 23 42.97 13.32 15.70
C CYS A 23 41.70 14.12 16.02
N ILE A 24 40.57 13.42 16.22
CA ILE A 24 39.26 14.02 16.58
C ILE A 24 39.23 14.80 17.90
N ILE A 25 40.20 14.57 18.78
CA ILE A 25 40.28 15.23 20.08
C ILE A 25 41.05 16.55 20.01
N CYS A 26 42.21 16.56 19.35
CA CYS A 26 43.09 17.74 19.30
C CYS A 26 43.06 18.51 17.97
N ASP A 27 42.39 17.98 16.94
CA ASP A 27 42.33 18.53 15.57
C ASP A 27 43.72 18.84 14.99
N ARG A 28 44.70 18.02 15.34
CA ARG A 28 46.07 18.05 14.81
C ARG A 28 46.42 16.69 14.25
N GLU A 29 47.47 16.63 13.44
CA GLU A 29 48.08 15.37 13.00
C GLU A 29 48.37 14.46 14.19
N PHE A 30 48.20 13.15 14.03
CA PHE A 30 48.37 12.23 15.15
C PHE A 30 49.81 12.20 15.66
N SER A 31 50.02 12.66 16.89
CA SER A 31 51.22 12.36 17.66
C SER A 31 51.08 11.01 18.38
N SER A 32 51.98 10.06 18.13
CA SER A 32 51.97 8.70 18.69
C SER A 32 50.58 8.03 18.61
N PRO A 33 50.10 7.70 17.40
CA PRO A 33 48.76 7.18 17.20
C PRO A 33 48.57 5.84 17.92
N VAL A 34 47.44 5.68 18.60
CA VAL A 34 47.02 4.45 19.26
C VAL A 34 45.63 4.05 18.76
N ARG A 35 45.41 2.75 18.57
CA ARG A 35 44.14 2.19 18.11
C ARG A 35 43.42 1.48 19.24
N LEU A 36 42.16 1.84 19.48
CA LEU A 36 41.31 1.17 20.45
C LEU A 36 40.73 -0.15 19.90
N SER A 37 40.23 -1.01 20.77
CA SER A 37 39.51 -2.25 20.41
C SER A 37 38.29 -2.00 19.51
N CYS A 38 37.65 -0.83 19.64
CA CYS A 38 36.58 -0.37 18.76
C CYS A 38 37.06 0.18 17.40
N GLN A 39 38.35 0.01 17.06
CA GLN A 39 39.00 0.46 15.82
C GLN A 39 39.08 1.97 15.59
N HIS A 40 38.78 2.79 16.59
CA HIS A 40 38.99 4.24 16.53
C HIS A 40 40.41 4.59 16.98
N SER A 41 41.08 5.47 16.22
CA SER A 41 42.46 5.91 16.50
C SER A 41 42.51 7.31 17.12
N TYR A 42 43.44 7.52 18.06
CA TYR A 42 43.66 8.77 18.79
C TYR A 42 45.15 8.99 19.03
N CYS A 43 45.59 10.20 19.38
CA CYS A 43 46.91 10.38 19.98
C CYS A 43 46.96 9.69 21.33
N ARG A 44 48.08 9.06 21.70
CA ARG A 44 48.27 8.44 23.01
C ARG A 44 47.89 9.37 24.16
N GLU A 45 48.38 10.61 24.13
CA GLU A 45 48.08 11.63 25.15
C GLU A 45 46.60 12.02 25.21
N CYS A 46 45.92 12.03 24.06
CA CYS A 46 44.52 12.42 23.96
C CYS A 46 43.55 11.39 24.56
N ILE A 47 43.94 10.12 24.61
CA ILE A 47 43.08 9.02 25.08
C ILE A 47 43.51 8.46 26.45
N GLN A 48 44.74 8.68 26.89
CA GLN A 48 45.31 8.14 28.14
C GLN A 48 44.45 8.37 29.39
N ASN A 49 43.73 9.49 29.46
CA ASN A 49 42.89 9.86 30.62
C ASN A 49 41.40 9.54 30.43
N ARG A 50 41.01 8.81 29.38
CA ARG A 50 39.59 8.52 29.06
C ARG A 50 39.28 7.05 29.25
N LYS A 51 38.16 6.77 29.92
CA LYS A 51 37.65 5.40 30.17
C LYS A 51 36.78 4.86 29.03
N SER A 52 36.32 5.72 28.14
CA SER A 52 35.44 5.36 27.04
C SER A 52 35.82 6.09 25.75
N CYS A 53 35.62 5.43 24.62
CA CYS A 53 35.81 5.98 23.29
C CYS A 53 34.87 7.19 23.06
N PRO A 54 35.39 8.37 22.69
CA PRO A 54 34.57 9.55 22.40
C PRO A 54 33.58 9.42 21.24
N VAL A 55 33.79 8.46 20.33
CA VAL A 55 32.96 8.29 19.12
C VAL A 55 31.84 7.28 19.34
N CYS A 56 32.15 6.09 19.86
CA CYS A 56 31.16 5.00 20.02
C CYS A 56 30.84 4.65 21.48
N GLY A 57 31.51 5.25 22.46
CA GLY A 57 31.28 4.97 23.88
C GLY A 57 31.84 3.64 24.39
N ALA A 58 32.49 2.83 23.54
CA ALA A 58 33.09 1.55 23.95
C ALA A 58 34.14 1.74 25.06
N PRO A 59 34.24 0.81 26.03
CA PRO A 59 35.22 0.89 27.10
C PRO A 59 36.65 0.80 26.55
N VAL A 60 37.55 1.59 27.13
CA VAL A 60 38.99 1.54 26.84
C VAL A 60 39.60 0.52 27.80
N ASP A 61 39.54 -0.76 27.43
CA ASP A 61 40.12 -1.86 28.22
C ASP A 61 41.54 -2.20 27.71
N GLY A 62 42.55 -2.05 28.57
CA GLY A 62 43.94 -2.49 28.32
C GLY A 62 44.91 -1.43 27.73
N GLU A 63 46.19 -1.79 27.62
CA GLU A 63 47.24 -0.99 26.97
C GLU A 63 46.85 -0.67 25.52
N ALA A 64 46.72 0.62 25.20
CA ALA A 64 46.37 1.05 23.85
C ALA A 64 47.48 0.66 22.86
N CYS A 65 47.16 -0.19 21.89
CA CYS A 65 48.11 -0.68 20.90
C CYS A 65 48.57 0.49 20.00
N PRO A 66 49.88 0.69 19.79
CA PRO A 66 50.38 1.63 18.79
C PRO A 66 49.82 1.32 17.40
N ASP A 67 49.35 2.33 16.68
CA ASP A 67 48.88 2.20 15.30
C ASP A 67 50.06 2.40 14.34
N THR A 68 50.83 1.33 14.15
CA THR A 68 52.04 1.36 13.30
C THR A 68 51.74 1.68 11.84
N LEU A 69 50.54 1.30 11.35
CA LEU A 69 50.08 1.65 10.01
C LEU A 69 49.82 3.16 9.90
N LEU A 70 49.12 3.75 10.87
CA LEU A 70 48.84 5.18 10.87
C LEU A 70 50.13 6.00 11.05
N SER A 71 51.06 5.53 11.88
CA SER A 71 52.40 6.13 11.98
C SER A 71 53.12 6.11 10.63
N PHE A 72 53.15 4.96 9.95
CA PHE A 72 53.75 4.82 8.62
C PHE A 72 53.09 5.73 7.57
N LEU A 73 51.75 5.85 7.58
CA LEU A 73 51.03 6.73 6.65
C LEU A 73 51.37 8.21 6.90
N ILE A 74 51.54 8.61 8.15
CA ILE A 74 51.97 9.97 8.52
C ILE A 74 53.41 10.20 8.06
N ASP A 75 54.33 9.29 8.38
CA ASP A 75 55.74 9.38 7.97
C ASP A 75 55.88 9.44 6.43
N THR A 76 55.13 8.61 5.71
CA THR A 76 55.10 8.62 4.24
C THR A 76 54.51 9.91 3.68
N SER A 77 53.51 10.49 4.35
CA SER A 77 52.94 11.77 3.92
C SER A 77 53.97 12.92 3.98
N HIS A 78 54.85 12.90 5.00
CA HIS A 78 55.96 13.84 5.12
C HIS A 78 57.06 13.60 4.09
N GLU A 79 57.31 12.35 3.68
CA GLU A 79 58.29 12.00 2.64
C GLU A 79 57.88 12.43 1.22
N THR A 80 56.58 12.64 0.94
CA THR A 80 56.10 13.05 -0.40
C THR A 80 56.26 14.53 -0.73
N ALA A 81 56.72 15.36 0.22
CA ALA A 81 56.87 16.79 0.02
C ALA A 81 58.29 17.19 -0.41
N ASP A 82 58.74 16.72 -1.59
CA ASP A 82 59.98 17.22 -2.18
C ASP A 82 59.86 18.74 -2.43
N VAL A 83 60.78 19.54 -1.87
CA VAL A 83 60.82 21.00 -2.13
C VAL A 83 61.32 21.28 -3.55
N CYS A 84 60.81 22.34 -4.19
CA CYS A 84 61.26 22.67 -5.54
C CYS A 84 62.72 23.13 -5.53
N ALA A 85 63.61 22.45 -6.26
CA ALA A 85 65.04 22.73 -6.33
C ALA A 85 65.41 24.14 -6.84
N ASN A 86 64.48 24.85 -7.48
CA ASN A 86 64.72 26.19 -8.05
C ASN A 86 64.14 27.32 -7.20
N CYS A 87 63.22 27.06 -6.28
CA CYS A 87 62.57 28.12 -5.50
C CYS A 87 62.32 27.77 -4.03
N ASP A 88 62.74 26.58 -3.60
CA ASP A 88 62.64 26.05 -2.23
C ASP A 88 61.23 26.08 -1.63
N LYS A 89 60.20 26.15 -2.49
CA LYS A 89 58.79 26.19 -2.11
C LYS A 89 58.08 24.92 -2.56
N ILE A 90 57.15 24.44 -1.73
CA ILE A 90 56.23 23.34 -2.05
C ILE A 90 55.00 23.96 -2.71
N SER A 91 54.69 23.53 -3.93
CA SER A 91 53.53 24.03 -4.69
C SER A 91 52.98 22.92 -5.56
N GLN A 92 51.79 22.41 -5.22
CA GLN A 92 51.11 21.42 -6.05
C GLN A 92 50.57 22.08 -7.35
N PRO A 93 50.70 21.43 -8.51
CA PRO A 93 51.35 20.13 -8.75
C PRO A 93 52.88 20.23 -8.85
N MET A 94 53.57 19.25 -8.25
CA MET A 94 55.03 19.08 -8.27
C MET A 94 55.44 18.04 -9.33
N HIS A 95 56.60 18.24 -9.94
CA HIS A 95 57.12 17.42 -11.03
C HIS A 95 58.56 17.00 -10.73
N PHE A 96 58.94 15.77 -11.08
CA PHE A 96 60.32 15.30 -10.94
C PHE A 96 61.00 15.28 -12.30
N CYS A 97 62.13 15.97 -12.45
CA CYS A 97 63.02 15.79 -13.59
C CYS A 97 63.94 14.60 -13.31
N GLU A 98 63.77 13.48 -14.02
CA GLU A 98 64.62 12.31 -13.87
C GLU A 98 66.04 12.55 -14.40
N THR A 99 66.18 13.42 -15.40
CA THR A 99 67.48 13.75 -16.00
C THR A 99 68.34 14.58 -15.03
N CYS A 100 67.72 15.50 -14.27
CA CYS A 100 68.40 16.31 -13.25
C CYS A 100 68.36 15.67 -11.85
N GLN A 101 67.53 14.64 -11.66
CA GLN A 101 67.21 14.04 -10.36
C GLN A 101 66.71 15.06 -9.32
N GLN A 102 65.84 16.00 -9.75
CA GLN A 102 65.37 17.12 -8.94
C GLN A 102 63.86 17.31 -9.04
N ALA A 103 63.23 17.68 -7.93
CA ALA A 103 61.82 18.07 -7.88
C ALA A 103 61.66 19.56 -8.24
N LEU A 104 60.60 19.87 -8.99
CA LEU A 104 60.31 21.18 -9.53
C LEU A 104 58.80 21.47 -9.39
N CYS A 105 58.44 22.67 -8.93
CA CYS A 105 57.04 23.09 -9.04
C CYS A 105 56.68 23.35 -10.50
N ASN A 106 55.38 23.36 -10.82
CA ASN A 106 54.93 23.57 -12.20
C ASN A 106 55.45 24.87 -12.85
N ARG A 107 55.56 25.97 -12.07
CA ARG A 107 56.11 27.25 -12.54
C ARG A 107 57.60 27.15 -12.88
N CYS A 108 58.39 26.52 -12.02
CA CYS A 108 59.82 26.32 -12.27
C CYS A 108 60.05 25.32 -13.41
N ARG A 109 59.20 24.30 -13.56
CA ARG A 109 59.21 23.41 -14.72
C ARG A 109 59.02 24.19 -16.01
N GLN A 110 57.98 25.03 -16.11
CA GLN A 110 57.71 25.82 -17.31
C GLN A 110 58.86 26.80 -17.61
N ASN A 111 59.39 27.48 -16.60
CA ASN A 111 60.45 28.47 -16.84
C ASN A 111 61.81 27.86 -17.18
N THR A 112 62.13 26.66 -16.66
CA THR A 112 63.47 26.05 -16.82
C THR A 112 63.48 24.93 -17.85
N HIS A 113 62.45 24.09 -17.89
CA HIS A 113 62.40 22.91 -18.77
C HIS A 113 61.65 23.15 -20.09
N GLN A 114 61.14 24.37 -20.33
CA GLN A 114 60.65 24.79 -21.65
C GLN A 114 61.76 25.39 -22.53
N ALA A 115 62.90 25.79 -21.94
CA ALA A 115 64.04 26.28 -22.70
C ALA A 115 64.66 25.14 -23.54
N ARG A 116 65.09 25.45 -24.77
CA ARG A 116 65.55 24.45 -25.78
C ARG A 116 66.61 23.47 -25.26
N MET A 117 67.45 23.90 -24.34
CA MET A 117 68.55 23.11 -23.76
C MET A 117 68.09 22.10 -22.69
N PHE A 118 66.86 22.19 -22.19
CA PHE A 118 66.28 21.31 -21.17
C PHE A 118 64.98 20.63 -21.61
N ALA A 119 64.47 20.95 -22.80
CA ALA A 119 63.26 20.37 -23.37
C ALA A 119 63.38 18.84 -23.65
N ALA A 120 64.61 18.31 -23.69
CA ALA A 120 64.88 16.87 -23.83
C ALA A 120 64.84 16.11 -22.49
N HIS A 121 64.74 16.79 -21.35
CA HIS A 121 64.72 16.14 -20.05
C HIS A 121 63.38 15.43 -19.81
N ARG A 122 63.45 14.21 -19.25
CA ARG A 122 62.25 13.46 -18.87
C ARG A 122 61.72 13.99 -17.54
N VAL A 123 60.50 14.54 -17.58
CA VAL A 123 59.82 15.09 -16.41
C VAL A 123 58.52 14.33 -16.17
N VAL A 124 58.36 13.74 -14.98
CA VAL A 124 57.19 12.96 -14.57
C VAL A 124 56.46 13.64 -13.40
N PRO A 125 55.14 13.46 -13.22
CA PRO A 125 54.44 13.89 -12.01
C PRO A 125 55.02 13.21 -10.76
N LEU A 126 55.17 13.95 -9.66
CA LEU A 126 55.79 13.41 -8.43
C LEU A 126 54.97 12.24 -7.83
N GLU A 127 53.65 12.20 -8.08
CA GLU A 127 52.75 11.17 -7.56
C GLU A 127 53.07 9.76 -8.08
N GLU A 128 53.77 9.62 -9.22
CA GLU A 128 54.11 8.32 -9.82
C GLU A 128 55.34 7.63 -9.19
N ARG A 129 56.03 8.27 -8.23
CA ARG A 129 57.33 7.80 -7.69
C ARG A 129 57.27 7.23 -6.27
N ALA A 130 56.17 6.63 -5.82
CA ALA A 130 56.12 5.93 -4.53
C ALA A 130 57.19 4.81 -4.47
N ARG A 131 58.40 5.17 -4.02
CA ARG A 131 59.55 4.29 -3.84
C ARG A 131 59.42 3.64 -2.47
N VAL A 132 59.05 2.37 -2.45
CA VAL A 132 59.15 1.51 -1.25
C VAL A 132 60.64 1.38 -0.89
N LYS A 133 61.14 2.28 -0.04
CA LYS A 133 62.41 2.10 0.67
C LYS A 133 62.09 1.55 2.05
N GLY A 134 62.49 0.31 2.29
CA GLY A 134 62.44 -0.30 3.62
C GLY A 134 61.50 -1.50 3.66
N ARG A 135 62.04 -2.65 4.04
CA ARG A 135 61.32 -3.92 4.22
C ARG A 135 60.20 -3.73 5.25
N ILE A 136 58.95 -3.65 4.81
CA ILE A 136 57.81 -3.77 5.70
C ILE A 136 57.50 -5.25 5.82
N THR A 137 58.02 -5.88 6.88
CA THR A 137 57.57 -7.20 7.32
C THR A 137 56.33 -7.00 8.18
N PHE A 138 55.16 -7.06 7.57
CA PHE A 138 53.92 -7.23 8.33
C PHE A 138 53.92 -8.65 8.90
N TYR A 139 54.31 -8.80 10.17
CA TYR A 139 53.96 -9.98 10.94
C TYR A 139 52.47 -9.88 11.27
N CYS A 140 51.65 -10.61 10.52
CA CYS A 140 50.25 -10.82 10.87
C CYS A 140 50.23 -11.97 11.89
N GLU A 141 50.20 -11.65 13.18
CA GLU A 141 50.21 -12.65 14.26
C GLU A 141 48.93 -13.50 14.35
N GLU A 142 47.93 -13.28 13.48
CA GLU A 142 46.66 -14.02 13.51
C GLU A 142 46.25 -14.68 12.18
N ILE A 143 47.21 -15.11 11.35
CA ILE A 143 46.90 -16.20 10.41
C ILE A 143 46.91 -17.51 11.21
N ASN A 144 45.73 -17.83 11.74
CA ASN A 144 45.36 -19.12 12.30
C ASN A 144 46.12 -20.28 11.66
N LEU A 145 47.01 -20.88 12.45
CA LEU A 145 47.47 -22.27 12.42
C LEU A 145 47.02 -23.08 11.19
N ARG A 146 47.80 -23.01 10.10
CA ARG A 146 47.99 -24.13 9.17
C ARG A 146 49.21 -23.84 8.30
N LEU A 147 50.25 -24.66 8.50
CA LEU A 147 51.47 -24.68 7.70
C LEU A 147 51.16 -24.73 6.21
N HIS A 148 51.19 -23.59 5.53
CA HIS A 148 51.50 -23.53 4.11
C HIS A 148 52.41 -22.33 3.89
N LEU A 149 53.64 -22.61 3.46
CA LEU A 149 54.58 -21.61 2.93
C LEU A 149 53.98 -21.06 1.62
N VAL A 150 53.01 -20.17 1.75
CA VAL A 150 52.46 -19.40 0.64
C VAL A 150 53.39 -18.20 0.43
N HIS A 151 53.79 -17.94 -0.81
CA HIS A 151 54.53 -16.72 -1.16
C HIS A 151 53.73 -15.52 -0.65
N ILE A 152 54.38 -14.56 0.01
CA ILE A 152 53.73 -13.40 0.65
C ILE A 152 52.79 -12.70 -0.34
N ASP A 153 53.18 -12.60 -1.61
CA ASP A 153 52.36 -11.99 -2.67
C ASP A 153 51.06 -12.75 -2.96
N ALA A 154 51.09 -14.09 -2.91
CA ALA A 154 49.90 -14.92 -3.15
C ALA A 154 48.94 -14.87 -1.95
N ALA A 155 49.47 -14.85 -0.72
CA ALA A 155 48.67 -14.66 0.48
C ALA A 155 48.04 -13.26 0.52
N HIS A 156 48.82 -12.22 0.18
CA HIS A 156 48.35 -10.84 0.09
C HIS A 156 47.23 -10.70 -0.95
N LYS A 157 47.44 -11.22 -2.18
CA LYS A 157 46.42 -11.19 -3.23
C LYS A 157 45.11 -11.87 -2.80
N LEU A 158 45.20 -13.04 -2.16
CA LEU A 158 44.02 -13.76 -1.67
C LEU A 158 43.28 -13.00 -0.57
N ILE A 159 44.00 -12.35 0.35
CA ILE A 159 43.42 -11.54 1.41
C ILE A 159 42.75 -10.29 0.81
N CYS A 160 43.40 -9.61 -0.13
CA CYS A 160 42.80 -8.46 -0.83
C CYS A 160 41.52 -8.84 -1.56
N GLU A 161 41.51 -9.94 -2.33
CA GLU A 161 40.29 -10.40 -3.02
C GLU A 161 39.14 -10.72 -2.06
N LYS A 162 39.45 -11.28 -0.89
CA LYS A 162 38.45 -11.53 0.16
C LYS A 162 37.95 -10.23 0.78
N LEU A 163 38.85 -9.28 1.04
CA LEU A 163 38.51 -7.97 1.60
C LEU A 163 37.66 -7.15 0.63
N ASP A 164 37.98 -7.17 -0.67
CA ASP A 164 37.20 -6.50 -1.71
C ASP A 164 35.78 -7.07 -1.80
N LYS A 165 35.65 -8.41 -1.79
CA LYS A 165 34.34 -9.07 -1.76
C LYS A 165 33.53 -8.70 -0.50
N ALA A 166 34.17 -8.62 0.66
CA ALA A 166 33.52 -8.19 1.89
C ALA A 166 33.10 -6.71 1.82
N THR A 167 33.97 -5.86 1.27
CA THR A 167 33.73 -4.42 1.12
C THR A 167 32.55 -4.14 0.18
N VAL A 168 32.43 -4.87 -0.93
CA VAL A 168 31.28 -4.75 -1.84
C VAL A 168 29.98 -5.13 -1.14
N LYS A 169 29.96 -6.22 -0.37
CA LYS A 169 28.78 -6.65 0.40
C LYS A 169 28.40 -5.64 1.49
N LEU A 170 29.39 -5.04 2.15
CA LEU A 170 29.15 -4.01 3.15
C LEU A 170 28.57 -2.75 2.52
N ARG A 171 29.08 -2.33 1.35
CA ARG A 171 28.50 -1.19 0.61
C ARG A 171 27.06 -1.45 0.19
N SER A 172 26.76 -2.61 -0.38
CA SER A 172 25.37 -2.93 -0.75
C SER A 172 24.44 -2.93 0.47
N PHE A 173 24.90 -3.48 1.60
CA PHE A 173 24.13 -3.43 2.85
C PHE A 173 23.96 -2.00 3.38
N GLN A 174 24.99 -1.16 3.30
CA GLN A 174 24.92 0.25 3.69
C GLN A 174 23.91 1.02 2.82
N ASP A 175 23.88 0.75 1.53
CA ASP A 175 22.91 1.34 0.60
C ASP A 175 21.48 0.88 0.92
N ASP A 176 21.28 -0.43 1.14
CA ASP A 176 19.98 -0.97 1.57
C ASP A 176 19.49 -0.29 2.87
N VAL A 177 20.36 -0.16 3.88
CA VAL A 177 20.02 0.52 5.15
C VAL A 177 19.70 1.99 4.92
N ARG A 178 20.44 2.67 4.04
CA ARG A 178 20.19 4.09 3.70
C ARG A 178 18.84 4.25 3.04
N GLU A 179 18.49 3.40 2.09
CA GLU A 179 17.17 3.41 1.43
C GLU A 179 16.05 3.12 2.43
N GLN A 180 16.23 2.13 3.30
CA GLN A 180 15.28 1.78 4.36
C GLN A 180 15.07 2.93 5.36
N LEU A 181 16.12 3.68 5.68
CA LEU A 181 16.04 4.87 6.53
C LEU A 181 15.30 6.01 5.81
N GLN A 182 15.63 6.27 4.55
CA GLN A 182 14.94 7.29 3.74
C GLN A 182 13.45 6.97 3.56
N LEU A 183 13.09 5.70 3.34
CA LEU A 183 11.71 5.25 3.27
C LEU A 183 10.97 5.51 4.59
N ARG A 184 11.54 5.12 5.74
CA ARG A 184 10.93 5.38 7.05
C ARG A 184 10.75 6.86 7.34
N LYS A 185 11.72 7.70 6.96
CA LYS A 185 11.60 9.17 7.06
C LYS A 185 10.43 9.69 6.24
N ARG A 186 10.27 9.23 4.99
CA ARG A 186 9.13 9.62 4.13
C ARG A 186 7.79 9.18 4.73
N LEU A 187 7.67 7.93 5.17
CA LEU A 187 6.46 7.41 5.79
C LEU A 187 6.07 8.17 7.06
N ALA A 188 7.05 8.56 7.88
CA ALA A 188 6.81 9.37 9.07
C ALA A 188 6.26 10.77 8.70
N SER A 189 6.82 11.41 7.67
CA SER A 189 6.33 12.70 7.18
C SER A 189 4.93 12.60 6.58
N GLU A 190 4.65 11.57 5.78
CA GLU A 190 3.32 11.32 5.20
C GLU A 190 2.27 11.06 6.28
N LEU A 191 2.62 10.30 7.33
CA LEU A 191 1.72 10.05 8.46
C LEU A 191 1.42 11.34 9.23
N ALA A 192 2.44 12.17 9.48
CA ALA A 192 2.26 13.45 10.15
C ALA A 192 1.34 14.40 9.35
N GLU A 193 1.52 14.45 8.03
CA GLU A 193 0.69 15.26 7.14
C GLU A 193 -0.74 14.73 7.05
N SER A 194 -0.92 13.41 6.92
CA SER A 194 -2.25 12.78 6.94
C SER A 194 -3.00 13.07 8.23
N HIS A 195 -2.33 12.99 9.38
CA HIS A 195 -2.89 13.36 10.67
C HIS A 195 -3.27 14.85 10.72
N ARG A 196 -2.41 15.74 10.21
CA ARG A 196 -2.66 17.19 10.15
C ARG A 196 -3.91 17.51 9.33
N VAL A 197 -4.02 16.95 8.12
CA VAL A 197 -5.16 17.14 7.22
C VAL A 197 -6.46 16.60 7.84
N ALA A 198 -6.42 15.43 8.48
CA ALA A 198 -7.58 14.88 9.17
C ALA A 198 -8.06 15.79 10.32
N CYS A 199 -7.12 16.32 11.13
CA CYS A 199 -7.45 17.27 12.19
C CYS A 199 -8.07 18.56 11.63
N GLU A 200 -7.53 19.09 10.54
CA GLU A 200 -8.02 20.30 9.89
C GLU A 200 -9.42 20.11 9.31
N SER A 201 -9.68 18.96 8.67
CA SER A 201 -11.01 18.58 8.18
C SER A 201 -12.05 18.50 9.30
N ILE A 202 -11.72 17.83 10.43
CA ILE A 202 -12.64 17.74 11.58
C ILE A 202 -12.94 19.13 12.14
N ARG A 203 -11.91 19.98 12.28
CA ARG A 203 -12.09 21.36 12.75
C ARG A 203 -12.98 22.17 11.82
N GLN A 204 -12.80 22.03 10.51
CA GLN A 204 -13.61 22.72 9.51
C GLN A 204 -15.09 22.29 9.60
N THR A 205 -15.38 20.99 9.65
CA THR A 205 -16.75 20.50 9.79
C THR A 205 -17.42 20.99 11.08
N CYS A 206 -16.67 21.02 12.19
CA CYS A 206 -17.19 21.57 13.46
C CYS A 206 -17.50 23.06 13.34
N GLN A 207 -16.66 23.82 12.63
CA GLN A 207 -16.88 25.24 12.40
C GLN A 207 -18.11 25.49 11.52
N GLU A 208 -18.25 24.78 10.40
CA GLU A 208 -19.41 24.89 9.51
C GLU A 208 -20.74 24.57 10.22
N MET A 209 -20.73 23.55 11.09
CA MET A 209 -21.88 23.20 11.91
C MET A 209 -22.21 24.33 12.91
N THR A 210 -21.19 24.91 13.54
CA THR A 210 -21.34 26.05 14.46
C THR A 210 -21.93 27.27 13.74
N ASP A 211 -21.39 27.62 12.57
CA ASP A 211 -21.84 28.76 11.78
C ASP A 211 -23.29 28.59 11.31
N THR A 212 -23.67 27.36 10.93
CA THR A 212 -25.05 27.03 10.54
C THR A 212 -26.01 27.18 11.72
N LEU A 213 -25.62 26.70 12.90
CA LEU A 213 -26.42 26.85 14.13
C LEU A 213 -26.57 28.31 14.53
N LEU A 214 -25.50 29.10 14.47
CA LEU A 214 -25.54 30.54 14.75
C LEU A 214 -26.45 31.28 13.76
N ALA A 215 -26.34 30.98 12.47
CA ALA A 215 -27.20 31.57 11.44
C ALA A 215 -28.68 31.17 11.61
N LEU A 216 -28.98 29.96 12.08
CA LEU A 216 -30.34 29.53 12.39
C LEU A 216 -30.88 30.26 13.64
N ARG A 217 -30.07 30.35 14.71
CA ARG A 217 -30.39 31.14 15.91
C ARG A 217 -30.75 32.58 15.54
N ASP A 218 -29.91 33.25 14.76
CA ASP A 218 -30.10 34.67 14.42
C ASP A 218 -31.36 34.88 13.57
N ARG A 219 -31.66 33.94 12.67
CA ARG A 219 -32.92 33.95 11.89
C ARG A 219 -34.16 33.77 12.77
N LEU A 220 -34.10 32.90 13.77
CA LEU A 220 -35.21 32.69 14.70
C LEU A 220 -35.43 33.91 15.60
N LEU A 221 -34.35 34.49 16.13
CA LEU A 221 -34.41 35.73 16.92
C LEU A 221 -35.03 36.86 16.10
N LYS A 222 -34.57 37.05 14.85
CA LYS A 222 -35.14 38.06 13.96
C LYS A 222 -36.64 37.86 13.72
N LYS A 223 -37.10 36.63 13.49
CA LYS A 223 -38.54 36.33 13.35
C LYS A 223 -39.33 36.71 14.60
N LEU A 224 -38.77 36.44 15.78
CA LEU A 224 -39.40 36.80 17.05
C LEU A 224 -39.48 38.32 17.22
N ASP A 225 -38.43 39.05 16.85
CA ASP A 225 -38.39 40.51 16.90
C ASP A 225 -39.41 41.13 15.91
N ASP A 226 -39.50 40.61 14.70
CA ASP A 226 -40.46 41.05 13.69
C ASP A 226 -41.91 40.79 14.14
N GLU A 227 -42.17 39.63 14.77
CA GLU A 227 -43.47 39.29 15.34
C GLU A 227 -43.83 40.21 16.52
N MET A 228 -42.87 40.52 17.39
CA MET A 228 -43.07 41.50 18.46
C MET A 228 -43.38 42.89 17.88
N ALA A 229 -42.62 43.35 16.88
CA ALA A 229 -42.80 44.66 16.26
C ALA A 229 -44.18 44.79 15.61
N THR A 230 -44.64 43.77 14.89
CA THR A 230 -45.98 43.75 14.28
C THR A 230 -47.10 43.76 15.33
N ARG A 231 -46.97 42.99 16.42
CA ARG A 231 -47.93 43.04 17.54
C ARG A 231 -47.97 44.42 18.21
N VAL A 232 -46.80 45.02 18.45
CA VAL A 232 -46.70 46.37 19.03
C VAL A 232 -47.34 47.41 18.10
N GLN A 233 -47.10 47.34 16.78
CA GLN A 233 -47.77 48.21 15.81
C GLN A 233 -49.29 48.04 15.83
N HIS A 234 -49.79 46.80 15.93
CA HIS A 234 -51.21 46.54 16.03
C HIS A 234 -51.83 47.18 17.28
N PHE A 235 -51.17 47.06 18.44
CA PHE A 235 -51.64 47.72 19.66
C PHE A 235 -51.61 49.25 19.56
N HIS A 236 -50.58 49.84 18.95
CA HIS A 236 -50.53 51.29 18.72
C HIS A 236 -51.67 51.78 17.82
N GLU A 237 -52.02 51.02 16.79
CA GLU A 237 -53.15 51.34 15.90
C GLU A 237 -54.49 51.25 16.65
N GLN A 238 -54.68 50.21 17.48
CA GLN A 238 -55.85 50.08 18.36
C GLN A 238 -55.96 51.27 19.32
N MET A 239 -54.86 51.66 19.98
CA MET A 239 -54.82 52.83 20.86
C MET A 239 -55.17 54.12 20.10
N ARG A 240 -54.66 54.31 18.87
CA ARG A 240 -54.99 55.47 18.04
C ARG A 240 -56.50 55.55 17.76
N ARG A 241 -57.12 54.43 17.39
CA ARG A 241 -58.58 54.36 17.15
C ARG A 241 -59.38 54.69 18.39
N LEU A 242 -59.03 54.10 19.54
CA LEU A 242 -59.70 54.37 20.81
C LEU A 242 -59.54 55.83 21.24
N THR A 243 -58.35 56.42 21.06
CA THR A 243 -58.10 57.84 21.37
C THR A 243 -58.94 58.76 20.46
N SER A 244 -59.09 58.42 19.19
CA SER A 244 -59.95 59.16 18.26
C SER A 244 -61.42 59.09 18.68
N LEU A 245 -61.90 57.91 19.08
CA LEU A 245 -63.27 57.75 19.60
C LEU A 245 -63.48 58.50 20.91
N GLN A 246 -62.51 58.47 21.82
CA GLN A 246 -62.55 59.23 23.07
C GLN A 246 -62.63 60.74 22.81
N SER A 247 -61.91 61.24 21.81
CA SER A 247 -61.95 62.66 21.41
C SER A 247 -63.33 63.05 20.85
N LEU A 248 -63.97 62.17 20.07
CA LEU A 248 -65.33 62.36 19.59
C LEU A 248 -66.36 62.33 20.73
N MET A 249 -66.17 61.49 21.74
CA MET A 249 -67.05 61.41 22.91
C MET A 249 -66.88 62.58 23.89
N ALA A 250 -65.70 63.20 23.93
CA ALA A 250 -65.39 64.34 24.81
C ALA A 250 -65.85 65.70 24.23
N MET A 251 -66.20 65.75 22.94
CA MET A 251 -66.80 66.93 22.31
C MET A 251 -68.18 67.21 22.91
N GLN A 252 -68.33 68.34 23.62
CA GLN A 252 -69.62 68.82 24.08
C GLN A 252 -70.40 69.39 22.90
N CYS A 253 -71.57 68.81 22.64
CA CYS A 253 -72.48 69.27 21.60
C CYS A 253 -73.44 70.32 22.20
N GLU A 254 -73.35 71.59 21.77
CA GLU A 254 -74.37 72.57 22.13
C GLU A 254 -75.70 72.22 21.45
N LYS A 255 -76.80 72.21 22.21
CA LYS A 255 -78.13 71.91 21.68
C LYS A 255 -78.47 72.94 20.59
N PRO A 256 -78.92 72.52 19.40
CA PRO A 256 -79.37 73.45 18.38
C PRO A 256 -80.55 74.25 18.92
N GLN A 257 -80.42 75.58 18.93
CA GLN A 257 -81.52 76.46 19.30
C GLN A 257 -82.57 76.45 18.19
N TYR A 258 -83.81 76.11 18.55
CA TYR A 258 -84.93 76.04 17.63
C TYR A 258 -85.37 77.46 17.22
N THR A 259 -85.02 77.88 16.00
CA THR A 259 -85.55 79.08 15.36
C THR A 259 -86.52 78.64 14.26
N GLY A 260 -87.81 78.88 14.46
CA GLY A 260 -88.91 78.34 13.67
C GLY A 260 -89.11 78.92 12.27
N ASP A 261 -88.07 79.10 11.47
CA ASP A 261 -88.17 79.42 10.04
C ASP A 261 -87.28 78.49 9.20
N LEU A 262 -87.90 77.59 8.45
CA LEU A 262 -87.21 76.69 7.51
C LEU A 262 -87.08 77.36 6.15
N THR A 263 -86.03 78.16 5.97
CA THR A 263 -85.60 78.60 4.64
C THR A 263 -84.86 77.48 3.91
N ILE A 264 -85.03 77.42 2.59
CA ILE A 264 -84.54 76.40 1.66
C ILE A 264 -83.01 76.48 1.53
N ASP A 265 -82.28 76.03 2.56
CA ASP A 265 -80.89 75.54 2.42
C ASP A 265 -80.38 74.74 3.65
N SER A 266 -81.28 74.03 4.33
CA SER A 266 -80.96 73.26 5.55
C SER A 266 -79.98 72.09 5.33
N ARG A 267 -79.64 71.76 4.08
CA ARG A 267 -78.70 70.69 3.73
C ARG A 267 -77.25 71.08 4.04
N GLU A 268 -76.87 72.33 3.85
CA GLU A 268 -75.50 72.79 4.12
C GLU A 268 -75.24 73.00 5.61
N GLU A 269 -76.21 73.54 6.35
CA GLU A 269 -76.11 73.67 7.82
C GLU A 269 -76.10 72.32 8.51
N PHE A 270 -76.94 71.38 8.06
CA PHE A 270 -76.92 70.01 8.58
C PHE A 270 -75.62 69.28 8.24
N SER A 271 -75.05 69.51 7.05
CA SER A 271 -73.74 68.97 6.68
C SER A 271 -72.61 69.58 7.51
N ARG A 272 -72.63 70.89 7.78
CA ARG A 272 -71.67 71.58 8.68
C ARG A 272 -71.78 71.11 10.13
N ALA A 273 -72.97 70.83 10.63
CA ALA A 273 -73.17 70.32 12.00
C ALA A 273 -72.69 68.87 12.16
N LEU A 274 -72.70 68.07 11.09
CA LEU A 274 -72.22 66.68 11.08
C LEU A 274 -70.75 66.54 10.66
N GLU A 275 -70.14 67.58 10.11
CA GLU A 275 -68.74 67.62 9.68
C GLU A 275 -67.75 67.19 10.79
N PRO A 276 -67.91 67.60 12.07
CA PRO A 276 -67.03 67.16 13.15
C PRO A 276 -67.18 65.67 13.51
N PHE A 277 -68.32 65.05 13.17
CA PHE A 277 -68.64 63.66 13.53
C PHE A 277 -68.32 62.66 12.42
N LEU A 278 -68.42 63.10 11.15
CA LEU A 278 -68.23 62.24 9.98
C LEU A 278 -66.90 62.49 9.25
N GLY A 279 -66.23 63.62 9.49
CA GLY A 279 -64.94 63.94 8.85
C GLY A 279 -64.99 63.93 7.33
N LEU A 280 -66.18 64.14 6.73
CA LEU A 280 -66.40 64.05 5.29
C LEU A 280 -66.20 65.42 4.64
N SER A 281 -64.95 65.85 4.49
CA SER A 281 -64.63 66.93 3.57
C SER A 281 -64.62 66.38 2.13
N SER A 282 -65.71 66.63 1.40
CA SER A 282 -65.80 66.86 -0.05
C SER A 282 -65.54 65.76 -1.10
N PHE A 283 -65.47 64.46 -0.80
CA PHE A 283 -65.19 63.44 -1.85
C PHE A 283 -66.37 62.58 -2.35
N LEU A 284 -67.57 62.65 -1.74
CA LEU A 284 -68.66 61.70 -2.05
C LEU A 284 -69.88 62.27 -2.80
N LEU A 285 -69.80 63.50 -3.32
CA LEU A 285 -70.87 64.09 -4.14
C LEU A 285 -70.30 64.71 -5.42
N ASN A 286 -69.82 63.88 -6.34
CA ASN A 286 -69.70 64.28 -7.75
C ASN A 286 -70.25 63.15 -8.64
N THR A 287 -71.47 63.35 -9.12
CA THR A 287 -72.11 62.55 -10.17
C THR A 287 -71.88 63.23 -11.51
N GLU A 288 -70.96 62.71 -12.33
CA GLU A 288 -70.94 62.96 -13.78
C GLU A 288 -71.01 61.65 -14.59
N ARG A 289 -72.23 61.34 -15.00
CA ARG A 289 -72.67 60.90 -16.35
C ARG A 289 -71.57 60.69 -17.42
N ASN A 290 -71.34 59.45 -17.89
CA ASN A 290 -71.68 59.00 -19.26
C ASN A 290 -71.29 57.52 -19.59
N LYS A 291 -72.28 56.79 -20.13
CA LYS A 291 -72.29 55.77 -21.21
C LYS A 291 -71.05 54.96 -21.59
N GLY A 292 -71.27 53.63 -21.71
CA GLY A 292 -70.89 52.92 -22.96
C GLY A 292 -70.35 51.48 -22.89
N ASN A 293 -71.21 50.52 -22.51
CA ASN A 293 -71.39 49.16 -23.07
C ASN A 293 -70.23 48.16 -23.33
N GLU A 294 -70.45 46.97 -22.76
CA GLU A 294 -69.92 45.61 -22.99
C GLU A 294 -70.02 45.13 -24.47
N GLY A 295 -69.39 44.06 -24.97
CA GLY A 295 -68.62 42.92 -24.43
C GLY A 295 -68.55 41.77 -25.48
N SER A 296 -67.64 40.79 -25.25
CA SER A 296 -67.74 39.34 -25.60
C SER A 296 -67.81 38.92 -27.09
N GLU A 297 -67.36 37.76 -27.61
CA GLU A 297 -66.41 36.67 -27.33
C GLU A 297 -66.30 35.86 -28.67
N LYS A 298 -65.16 35.19 -28.91
CA LYS A 298 -65.03 33.80 -29.45
C LYS A 298 -65.26 33.40 -30.94
N THR A 299 -64.20 32.80 -31.53
CA THR A 299 -64.10 31.41 -32.09
C THR A 299 -63.90 31.18 -33.61
N CYS A 300 -62.86 30.36 -33.91
CA CYS A 300 -62.65 29.34 -34.98
C CYS A 300 -62.69 29.77 -36.46
N GLY A 301 -61.81 29.32 -37.38
CA GLY A 301 -60.73 28.35 -37.35
C GLY A 301 -60.34 27.93 -38.77
N THR A 302 -59.40 26.98 -38.85
CA THR A 302 -59.14 26.05 -39.97
C THR A 302 -58.67 26.59 -41.33
N ALA A 303 -57.41 26.29 -41.70
CA ALA A 303 -57.05 25.28 -42.73
C ALA A 303 -55.75 25.63 -43.49
N SER A 304 -54.78 24.73 -43.36
CA SER A 304 -53.56 24.52 -44.16
C SER A 304 -53.86 24.20 -45.65
N PRO A 305 -52.88 23.82 -46.51
CA PRO A 305 -51.46 24.21 -46.68
C PRO A 305 -51.09 24.37 -48.18
N ARG A 306 -49.83 24.75 -48.50
CA ARG A 306 -48.95 24.11 -49.53
C ARG A 306 -47.72 24.99 -49.79
N SER A 307 -46.50 24.49 -49.54
CA SER A 307 -45.63 23.79 -50.51
C SER A 307 -45.03 24.81 -51.50
N SER A 308 -43.71 24.98 -51.71
CA SER A 308 -42.55 24.09 -51.54
C SER A 308 -41.30 24.72 -52.21
N PHE A 309 -40.11 24.15 -51.96
CA PHE A 309 -38.85 24.23 -52.73
C PHE A 309 -38.03 25.55 -52.62
N VAL A 310 -36.69 25.60 -52.58
CA VAL A 310 -35.59 24.64 -52.32
C VAL A 310 -34.26 25.40 -52.22
N ARG A 311 -33.32 24.85 -51.43
CA ARG A 311 -31.84 24.91 -51.50
C ARG A 311 -31.00 26.14 -51.09
N HIS A 312 -30.14 25.80 -50.11
CA HIS A 312 -28.68 25.95 -50.02
C HIS A 312 -28.05 27.19 -49.36
N SER A 313 -27.44 26.85 -48.22
CA SER A 313 -26.03 27.10 -47.84
C SER A 313 -25.68 28.30 -46.97
N GLY A 314 -25.17 27.95 -45.79
CA GLY A 314 -24.02 28.61 -45.20
C GLY A 314 -24.33 29.58 -44.08
N SER A 315 -24.19 29.15 -42.83
CA SER A 315 -23.17 29.69 -41.93
C SER A 315 -23.30 29.03 -40.56
N GLY A 316 -22.20 28.42 -40.12
CA GLY A 316 -22.14 27.62 -38.91
C GLY A 316 -22.14 28.47 -37.64
N TYR A 317 -22.82 27.94 -36.63
CA TYR A 317 -22.38 28.08 -35.25
C TYR A 317 -22.36 26.70 -34.60
N VAL A 318 -21.27 26.49 -33.88
CA VAL A 318 -20.68 25.23 -33.46
C VAL A 318 -21.50 24.60 -32.34
N ASN A 319 -22.00 23.37 -32.54
CA ASN A 319 -22.54 22.57 -31.43
C ASN A 319 -21.43 21.66 -30.88
N GLY A 320 -20.60 22.23 -30.00
CA GLY A 320 -19.43 21.56 -29.40
C GLY A 320 -19.75 20.45 -28.39
N CYS A 321 -21.03 20.23 -28.04
CA CYS A 321 -21.41 19.27 -27.00
C CYS A 321 -21.64 17.84 -27.50
N GLN A 322 -21.89 17.62 -28.80
CA GLN A 322 -22.25 16.29 -29.30
C GLN A 322 -21.04 15.36 -29.52
N LEU A 323 -19.85 15.91 -29.75
CA LEU A 323 -18.65 15.14 -30.12
C LEU A 323 -17.84 14.62 -28.91
N LEU A 324 -18.01 15.20 -27.73
CA LEU A 324 -17.26 14.81 -26.53
C LEU A 324 -17.89 13.62 -25.78
N LEU A 325 -19.21 13.42 -25.86
CA LEU A 325 -19.89 12.33 -25.16
C LEU A 325 -19.47 10.94 -25.67
N SER A 326 -19.26 10.79 -26.99
CA SER A 326 -19.05 9.48 -27.60
C SER A 326 -17.75 8.76 -27.20
N LYS A 327 -16.72 9.48 -26.75
CA LYS A 327 -15.44 8.84 -26.35
C LYS A 327 -15.42 8.35 -24.90
N TYR A 328 -16.09 9.05 -23.99
CA TYR A 328 -16.11 8.69 -22.57
C TYR A 328 -17.19 7.65 -22.24
N GLN A 329 -18.32 7.65 -22.97
CA GLN A 329 -19.37 6.63 -22.84
C GLN A 329 -18.87 5.21 -23.17
N LEU A 330 -17.84 5.07 -24.00
CA LEU A 330 -17.25 3.78 -24.40
C LEU A 330 -16.36 3.15 -23.32
N VAL A 331 -15.91 3.92 -22.33
CA VAL A 331 -14.96 3.47 -21.29
C VAL A 331 -15.66 3.24 -19.95
N VAL A 332 -16.84 3.83 -19.75
CA VAL A 332 -17.61 3.71 -18.52
C VAL A 332 -18.58 2.54 -18.65
N ASP A 333 -18.44 1.55 -17.78
CA ASP A 333 -19.44 0.50 -17.63
C ASP A 333 -20.72 1.12 -17.04
N LEU A 334 -21.74 1.25 -17.88
CA LEU A 334 -23.06 1.75 -17.49
C LEU A 334 -23.94 0.61 -16.93
N ALA A 335 -23.43 -0.60 -16.77
CA ALA A 335 -24.15 -1.65 -16.08
C ALA A 335 -24.15 -1.39 -14.57
N GLY A 336 -25.35 -1.42 -13.96
CA GLY A 336 -25.54 -1.32 -12.51
C GLY A 336 -26.06 0.03 -12.03
N ALA A 337 -25.94 0.27 -10.72
CA ALA A 337 -26.62 1.37 -10.02
C ALA A 337 -26.26 2.77 -10.54
N PHE A 338 -25.01 2.98 -10.99
CA PHE A 338 -24.60 4.27 -11.58
C PHE A 338 -25.33 4.53 -12.89
N GLY A 339 -25.33 3.58 -13.83
CA GLY A 339 -25.94 3.77 -15.13
C GLY A 339 -27.45 3.96 -15.06
N GLU A 340 -28.12 3.28 -14.13
CA GLU A 340 -29.56 3.47 -13.88
C GLU A 340 -29.87 4.89 -13.40
N GLN A 341 -29.09 5.43 -12.45
CA GLN A 341 -29.29 6.81 -11.98
C GLN A 341 -28.87 7.85 -13.03
N PHE A 342 -27.82 7.59 -13.80
CA PHE A 342 -27.36 8.48 -14.85
C PHE A 342 -28.33 8.56 -16.04
N ALA A 343 -29.00 7.46 -16.39
CA ALA A 343 -30.02 7.44 -17.45
C ALA A 343 -31.18 8.41 -17.17
N ARG A 344 -31.50 8.66 -15.90
CA ARG A 344 -32.51 9.65 -15.47
C ARG A 344 -32.09 11.09 -15.77
N VAL A 345 -30.80 11.35 -15.91
CA VAL A 345 -30.25 12.66 -16.29
C VAL A 345 -30.08 12.76 -17.80
N GLU A 346 -29.46 11.74 -18.41
CA GLU A 346 -29.08 11.75 -19.82
C GLU A 346 -30.29 11.72 -20.75
N THR A 347 -31.28 10.85 -20.48
CA THR A 347 -32.42 10.65 -21.40
C THR A 347 -33.27 11.91 -21.58
N PRO A 348 -33.72 12.60 -20.50
CA PRO A 348 -34.50 13.82 -20.66
C PRO A 348 -33.68 14.97 -21.23
N LEU A 349 -32.39 15.07 -20.88
CA LEU A 349 -31.51 16.12 -21.39
C LEU A 349 -31.32 16.03 -22.90
N GLN A 350 -31.16 14.81 -23.44
CA GLN A 350 -31.11 14.58 -24.89
C GLN A 350 -32.42 14.99 -25.59
N GLN A 351 -33.57 14.66 -24.99
CA GLN A 351 -34.89 15.05 -25.50
C GLN A 351 -35.07 16.57 -25.51
N PHE A 352 -34.77 17.26 -24.41
CA PHE A 352 -34.88 18.72 -24.33
C PHE A 352 -33.92 19.42 -25.28
N SER A 353 -32.70 18.90 -25.45
CA SER A 353 -31.75 19.44 -26.44
C SER A 353 -32.30 19.34 -27.87
N GLN A 354 -32.96 18.23 -28.21
CA GLN A 354 -33.60 18.06 -29.51
C GLN A 354 -34.79 19.02 -29.68
N GLU A 355 -35.67 19.11 -28.68
CA GLU A 355 -36.82 20.03 -28.69
C GLU A 355 -36.37 21.50 -28.80
N MET A 356 -35.33 21.90 -28.06
CA MET A 356 -34.76 23.24 -28.11
C MET A 356 -34.22 23.58 -29.50
N SER A 357 -33.55 22.61 -30.16
CA SER A 357 -33.08 22.78 -31.54
C SER A 357 -34.23 22.97 -32.53
N VAL A 358 -35.31 22.19 -32.39
CA VAL A 358 -36.50 22.30 -33.24
C VAL A 358 -37.21 23.63 -33.03
N MET A 359 -37.43 24.05 -31.77
CA MET A 359 -38.07 25.32 -31.48
C MET A 359 -37.21 26.51 -31.91
N GLY A 360 -35.90 26.46 -31.69
CA GLY A 360 -34.97 27.51 -32.13
C GLY A 360 -35.05 27.75 -33.63
N LYS A 361 -35.13 26.69 -34.44
CA LYS A 361 -35.36 26.81 -35.89
C LYS A 361 -36.70 27.47 -36.22
N LYS A 362 -37.78 27.12 -35.51
CA LYS A 362 -39.12 27.72 -35.71
C LYS A 362 -39.13 29.21 -35.36
N VAL A 363 -38.50 29.59 -34.24
CA VAL A 363 -38.36 31.00 -33.83
C VAL A 363 -37.57 31.79 -34.86
N GLN A 364 -36.43 31.25 -35.34
CA GLN A 364 -35.62 31.90 -36.37
C GLN A 364 -36.39 32.07 -37.68
N GLU A 365 -37.19 31.07 -38.08
CA GLU A 365 -37.96 31.18 -39.31
C GLU A 365 -39.09 32.20 -39.19
N LEU A 366 -39.81 32.19 -38.06
CA LEU A 366 -40.83 33.19 -37.76
C LEU A 366 -40.24 34.61 -37.71
N GLN A 367 -39.03 34.75 -37.16
CA GLN A 367 -38.30 36.02 -37.18
C GLN A 367 -38.00 36.46 -38.61
N ARG A 368 -37.52 35.56 -39.50
CA ARG A 368 -37.28 35.88 -40.91
C ARG A 368 -38.58 36.27 -41.63
N ASP A 369 -39.68 35.57 -41.34
CA ASP A 369 -41.00 35.88 -41.87
C ASP A 369 -41.45 37.30 -41.49
N LEU A 370 -41.30 37.68 -40.22
CA LEU A 370 -41.66 39.02 -39.73
C LEU A 370 -40.72 40.12 -40.26
N THR A 371 -39.40 39.90 -40.21
CA THR A 371 -38.40 40.97 -40.42
C THR A 371 -37.94 41.11 -41.86
N LEU A 372 -37.68 39.98 -42.55
CA LEU A 372 -37.14 39.98 -43.91
C LEU A 372 -38.26 39.90 -44.94
N ARG A 373 -39.24 39.02 -44.71
CA ARG A 373 -40.33 38.76 -45.67
C ARG A 373 -41.58 39.59 -45.41
N ARG A 374 -41.68 40.21 -44.23
CA ARG A 374 -42.79 41.07 -43.78
C ARG A 374 -44.16 40.40 -43.90
N CYS A 375 -44.20 39.10 -43.62
CA CYS A 375 -45.44 38.32 -43.62
C CYS A 375 -46.36 38.78 -42.48
N ILE A 376 -47.67 38.82 -42.75
CA ILE A 376 -48.67 39.00 -41.71
C ILE A 376 -48.85 37.64 -41.02
N ILE A 377 -48.52 37.59 -39.74
CA ILE A 377 -48.61 36.37 -38.93
C ILE A 377 -49.73 36.57 -37.91
N GLU A 378 -50.61 35.59 -37.81
CA GLU A 378 -51.66 35.57 -36.79
C GLU A 378 -51.06 35.59 -35.38
N LYS A 379 -51.65 36.40 -34.51
CA LYS A 379 -51.19 36.55 -33.11
C LYS A 379 -51.15 35.20 -32.38
N ASP A 380 -52.15 34.36 -32.63
CA ASP A 380 -52.28 33.04 -31.99
C ASP A 380 -51.07 32.13 -32.26
N VAL A 381 -50.47 32.22 -33.46
CA VAL A 381 -49.27 31.45 -33.83
C VAL A 381 -48.04 31.90 -33.03
N ILE A 382 -47.92 33.21 -32.77
CA ILE A 382 -46.84 33.77 -31.96
C ILE A 382 -47.05 33.38 -30.49
N ASP A 383 -48.28 33.53 -29.99
CA ASP A 383 -48.62 33.19 -28.61
C ASP A 383 -48.41 31.69 -28.32
N ASP A 384 -48.78 30.80 -29.24
CA ASP A 384 -48.50 29.36 -29.17
C ASP A 384 -47.00 29.07 -29.13
N LEU A 385 -46.20 29.71 -29.99
CA LEU A 385 -44.75 29.51 -29.99
C LEU A 385 -44.11 30.01 -28.68
N VAL A 386 -44.56 31.15 -28.16
CA VAL A 386 -44.12 31.69 -26.88
C VAL A 386 -44.48 30.75 -25.74
N ASN A 387 -45.70 30.21 -25.72
CA ASN A 387 -46.15 29.27 -24.70
C ASN A 387 -45.32 27.98 -24.73
N ARG A 388 -45.05 27.42 -25.90
CA ARG A 388 -44.17 26.24 -26.02
C ARG A 388 -42.73 26.51 -25.57
N CYS A 389 -42.21 27.72 -25.83
CA CYS A 389 -40.89 28.12 -25.32
C CYS A 389 -40.87 28.21 -23.80
N LYS A 390 -41.93 28.77 -23.19
CA LYS A 390 -42.10 28.82 -21.73
C LYS A 390 -42.21 27.42 -21.12
N GLU A 391 -43.00 26.54 -21.72
CA GLU A 391 -43.14 25.15 -21.27
C GLU A 391 -41.80 24.41 -21.29
N LEU A 392 -41.02 24.51 -22.38
CA LEU A 392 -39.70 23.88 -22.43
C LEU A 392 -38.76 24.49 -21.38
N TYR A 393 -38.81 25.80 -21.16
CA TYR A 393 -38.02 26.47 -20.13
C TYR A 393 -38.34 25.94 -18.73
N ILE A 394 -39.64 25.77 -18.40
CA ILE A 394 -40.08 25.20 -17.13
C ILE A 394 -39.59 23.75 -17.01
N LYS A 395 -39.79 22.91 -18.02
CA LYS A 395 -39.35 21.50 -18.02
C LYS A 395 -37.84 21.36 -17.83
N VAL A 396 -37.03 22.21 -18.47
CA VAL A 396 -35.57 22.23 -18.29
C VAL A 396 -35.20 22.70 -16.87
N GLY A 397 -35.93 23.67 -16.33
CA GLY A 397 -35.79 24.11 -14.94
C GLY A 397 -36.06 22.99 -13.94
N GLU A 398 -37.17 22.27 -14.10
CA GLU A 398 -37.52 21.09 -13.30
C GLU A 398 -36.45 20.00 -13.42
N HIS A 399 -35.97 19.70 -14.63
CA HIS A 399 -34.88 18.73 -14.82
C HIS A 399 -33.58 19.15 -14.13
N SER A 400 -33.26 20.45 -14.13
CA SER A 400 -32.10 20.98 -13.40
C SER A 400 -32.18 20.71 -11.89
N THR A 401 -33.39 20.80 -11.30
CA THR A 401 -33.60 20.43 -9.90
C THR A 401 -33.40 18.93 -9.67
N VAL A 402 -33.90 18.07 -10.56
CA VAL A 402 -33.69 16.61 -10.50
C VAL A 402 -32.20 16.24 -10.59
N VAL A 403 -31.44 16.91 -11.46
CA VAL A 403 -29.98 16.71 -11.56
C VAL A 403 -29.28 17.10 -10.26
N SER A 404 -29.70 18.22 -9.65
CA SER A 404 -29.16 18.69 -8.37
C SER A 404 -29.45 17.69 -7.23
N ASP A 405 -30.65 17.09 -7.21
CA ASP A 405 -31.04 16.09 -6.21
C ASP A 405 -30.35 14.73 -6.40
N LEU A 406 -30.01 14.36 -7.64
CA LEU A 406 -29.29 13.13 -7.96
C LEU A 406 -27.78 13.25 -7.72
N GLN A 407 -27.21 14.45 -7.75
CA GLN A 407 -25.79 14.70 -7.51
C GLN A 407 -25.23 14.02 -6.24
N PRO A 408 -25.83 14.18 -5.03
CA PRO A 408 -25.33 13.52 -3.83
C PRO A 408 -25.43 11.98 -3.91
N GLN A 409 -26.44 11.44 -4.60
CA GLN A 409 -26.61 9.99 -4.77
C GLN A 409 -25.51 9.40 -5.66
N LEU A 410 -25.17 10.10 -6.75
CA LEU A 410 -24.06 9.70 -7.62
C LEU A 410 -22.71 9.78 -6.89
N GLN A 411 -22.51 10.80 -6.06
CA GLN A 411 -21.31 10.91 -5.22
C GLN A 411 -21.16 9.72 -4.26
N LEU A 412 -22.25 9.26 -3.65
CA LEU A 412 -22.25 8.07 -2.79
C LEU A 412 -21.87 6.81 -3.57
N ILE A 413 -22.43 6.62 -4.77
CA ILE A 413 -22.11 5.47 -5.64
C ILE A 413 -20.63 5.50 -6.02
N TRP A 414 -20.08 6.65 -6.40
CA TRP A 414 -18.65 6.79 -6.73
C TRP A 414 -17.76 6.48 -5.52
N GLN A 415 -18.13 6.99 -4.34
CA GLN A 415 -17.39 6.75 -3.11
C GLN A 415 -17.38 5.26 -2.76
N GLU A 416 -18.51 4.58 -2.88
CA GLU A 416 -18.61 3.14 -2.63
C GLU A 416 -17.73 2.33 -3.59
N GLN A 417 -17.73 2.66 -4.90
CA GLN A 417 -16.88 1.97 -5.88
C GLN A 417 -15.39 2.22 -5.61
N LEU A 418 -15.00 3.45 -5.27
CA LEU A 418 -13.62 3.76 -4.89
C LEU A 418 -13.19 2.96 -3.66
N ASP A 419 -14.04 2.90 -2.63
CA ASP A 419 -13.73 2.15 -1.42
C ASP A 419 -13.71 0.64 -1.65
N ARG A 420 -14.55 0.12 -2.55
CA ARG A 420 -14.49 -1.28 -3.00
C ARG A 420 -13.14 -1.60 -3.64
N VAL A 421 -12.66 -0.75 -4.56
CA VAL A 421 -11.34 -0.93 -5.21
C VAL A 421 -10.21 -0.81 -4.18
N ARG A 422 -10.26 0.16 -3.28
CA ARG A 422 -9.28 0.30 -2.19
C ARG A 422 -9.21 -0.95 -1.31
N ARG A 423 -10.36 -1.52 -0.94
CA ARG A 423 -10.45 -2.79 -0.19
C ARG A 423 -9.84 -3.95 -0.96
N GLN A 424 -10.12 -4.07 -2.27
CA GLN A 424 -9.53 -5.10 -3.13
C GLN A 424 -8.00 -4.97 -3.19
N GLN A 425 -7.48 -3.76 -3.38
CA GLN A 425 -6.03 -3.50 -3.38
C GLN A 425 -5.38 -3.82 -2.03
N ALA A 426 -6.04 -3.49 -0.91
CA ALA A 426 -5.55 -3.81 0.42
C ALA A 426 -5.50 -5.33 0.67
N LEU A 427 -6.55 -6.06 0.27
CA LEU A 427 -6.58 -7.52 0.34
C LEU A 427 -5.46 -8.15 -0.50
N PHE A 428 -5.24 -7.65 -1.71
CA PHE A 428 -4.15 -8.14 -2.56
C PHE A 428 -2.78 -7.87 -1.94
N ARG A 429 -2.53 -6.67 -1.40
CA ARG A 429 -1.28 -6.36 -0.69
C ARG A 429 -1.03 -7.30 0.48
N LYS A 430 -2.07 -7.57 1.30
CA LYS A 430 -1.97 -8.55 2.40
C LYS A 430 -1.60 -9.94 1.88
N LYS A 431 -2.17 -10.40 0.76
CA LYS A 431 -1.82 -11.69 0.15
C LYS A 431 -0.39 -11.75 -0.38
N VAL A 432 0.12 -10.63 -0.89
CA VAL A 432 1.54 -10.51 -1.28
C VAL A 432 2.44 -10.65 -0.06
N GLU A 433 2.14 -9.97 1.05
CA GLU A 433 2.88 -10.07 2.31
C GLU A 433 2.85 -11.49 2.92
N GLU A 434 1.68 -12.14 2.93
CA GLU A 434 1.52 -13.53 3.36
C GLU A 434 2.41 -14.46 2.51
N THR A 435 2.47 -14.25 1.20
CA THR A 435 3.29 -15.04 0.28
C THR A 435 4.78 -14.86 0.53
N ILE A 436 5.22 -13.62 0.79
CA ILE A 436 6.63 -13.31 1.15
C ILE A 436 6.99 -14.04 2.45
N THR A 437 6.14 -13.95 3.46
CA THR A 437 6.34 -14.59 4.76
C THR A 437 6.41 -16.11 4.63
N LEU A 438 5.49 -16.71 3.87
CA LEU A 438 5.47 -18.15 3.63
C LEU A 438 6.74 -18.62 2.90
N ARG A 439 7.22 -17.83 1.92
CA ARG A 439 8.49 -18.09 1.23
C ARG A 439 9.68 -18.03 2.19
N GLU A 440 9.69 -17.09 3.13
CA GLU A 440 10.73 -16.98 4.15
C GLU A 440 10.75 -18.21 5.05
N ASN A 441 9.58 -18.62 5.56
CA ASN A 441 9.43 -19.83 6.35
C ASN A 441 9.87 -21.09 5.60
N ALA A 442 9.49 -21.23 4.32
CA ALA A 442 9.91 -22.35 3.48
C ALA A 442 11.45 -22.38 3.30
N ARG A 443 12.09 -21.21 3.15
CA ARG A 443 13.56 -21.11 3.08
C ARG A 443 14.21 -21.56 4.39
N HIS A 444 13.66 -21.13 5.54
CA HIS A 444 14.16 -21.56 6.85
C HIS A 444 14.04 -23.07 7.03
N LEU A 445 12.89 -23.67 6.68
CA LEU A 445 12.71 -25.12 6.70
C LEU A 445 13.70 -25.83 5.80
N LEU A 446 13.92 -25.34 4.58
CA LEU A 446 14.91 -25.91 3.67
C LEU A 446 16.33 -25.86 4.25
N CYS A 447 16.72 -24.74 4.88
CA CYS A 447 18.02 -24.61 5.52
C CYS A 447 18.17 -25.58 6.71
N ALA A 448 17.15 -25.68 7.56
CA ALA A 448 17.14 -26.62 8.68
C ALA A 448 17.24 -28.08 8.18
N SER A 449 16.46 -28.47 7.16
CA SER A 449 16.54 -29.80 6.57
C SER A 449 17.92 -30.12 6.00
N LYS A 450 18.57 -29.15 5.32
CA LYS A 450 19.96 -29.31 4.87
C LYS A 450 20.96 -29.47 6.01
N GLN A 451 20.72 -28.83 7.15
CA GLN A 451 21.56 -29.02 8.33
C GLN A 451 21.39 -30.41 8.95
N LEU A 452 20.27 -31.11 8.71
CA LEU A 452 20.06 -32.49 9.18
C LEU A 452 20.84 -33.51 8.33
N GLU A 453 21.19 -33.19 7.09
CA GLU A 453 21.84 -34.11 6.16
C GLU A 453 23.19 -34.66 6.67
N PRO A 454 24.13 -33.85 7.22
CA PRO A 454 25.36 -34.36 7.81
C PRO A 454 25.12 -35.29 9.02
N TYR A 455 24.12 -35.01 9.85
CA TYR A 455 23.77 -35.86 10.99
C TYR A 455 23.19 -37.19 10.52
N ALA A 456 22.34 -37.18 9.49
CA ALA A 456 21.80 -38.40 8.89
C ALA A 456 22.91 -39.27 8.29
N VAL A 457 23.87 -38.67 7.57
CA VAL A 457 25.04 -39.38 7.03
C VAL A 457 25.92 -39.95 8.15
N CYS A 458 26.19 -39.17 9.20
CA CYS A 458 26.96 -39.63 10.36
C CYS A 458 26.26 -40.78 11.09
N LEU A 459 24.95 -40.68 11.30
CA LEU A 459 24.15 -41.73 11.92
C LEU A 459 24.07 -42.97 11.05
N ALA A 460 23.94 -42.85 9.73
CA ALA A 460 23.98 -43.98 8.81
C ALA A 460 25.36 -44.68 8.83
N ALA A 461 26.45 -43.92 8.85
CA ALA A 461 27.80 -44.45 8.99
C ALA A 461 28.00 -45.17 10.33
N VAL A 462 27.59 -44.55 11.44
CA VAL A 462 27.63 -45.18 12.77
C VAL A 462 26.74 -46.41 12.82
N THR A 463 25.55 -46.35 12.23
CA THR A 463 24.65 -47.51 12.13
C THR A 463 25.35 -48.62 11.36
N SER A 464 25.97 -48.37 10.20
CA SER A 464 26.70 -49.42 9.45
C SER A 464 27.86 -50.06 10.23
N VAL A 465 28.56 -49.29 11.08
CA VAL A 465 29.64 -49.79 11.94
C VAL A 465 29.09 -50.59 13.14
N ILE A 466 27.96 -50.15 13.70
CA ILE A 466 27.25 -50.85 14.77
C ILE A 466 26.53 -52.09 14.21
N ASP A 467 26.08 -52.07 12.95
CA ASP A 467 25.34 -53.14 12.28
C ASP A 467 26.22 -54.39 12.19
N HIS A 468 27.50 -54.25 11.84
CA HIS A 468 28.44 -55.38 11.90
C HIS A 468 28.64 -55.97 13.31
N LYS A 469 28.38 -55.19 14.39
CA LYS A 469 28.50 -55.66 15.78
C LYS A 469 27.16 -56.04 16.43
N ARG A 470 26.02 -55.70 15.83
CA ARG A 470 24.66 -56.02 16.33
C ARG A 470 23.88 -57.00 15.42
N CYS A 471 24.33 -57.25 14.18
CA CYS A 471 23.77 -58.26 13.27
C CYS A 471 24.48 -59.62 13.31
N GLN A 472 25.06 -60.01 14.45
CA GLN A 472 25.03 -61.44 14.79
C GLN A 472 23.71 -61.68 15.51
N LYS A 473 22.71 -62.22 14.78
CA LYS A 473 21.62 -62.92 15.45
C LYS A 473 22.28 -64.00 16.31
N PRO A 474 21.96 -64.14 17.62
CA PRO A 474 22.36 -65.33 18.34
C PRO A 474 21.80 -66.54 17.56
N ASP A 475 22.60 -67.60 17.44
CA ASP A 475 22.15 -68.83 16.77
C ASP A 475 20.77 -69.21 17.31
N PRO A 476 19.78 -69.47 16.44
CA PRO A 476 18.43 -69.79 16.88
C PRO A 476 18.49 -70.96 17.84
N ALA A 477 17.82 -70.82 18.98
CA ALA A 477 17.74 -71.91 19.95
C ALA A 477 17.20 -73.17 19.23
N PRO A 478 17.60 -74.39 19.61
CA PRO A 478 17.23 -75.61 18.86
C PRO A 478 15.73 -75.72 18.56
N MET A 479 14.89 -75.24 19.48
CA MET A 479 13.44 -75.20 19.32
C MET A 479 12.97 -74.25 18.21
N GLU A 480 13.64 -73.09 18.07
CA GLU A 480 13.34 -72.07 17.08
C GLU A 480 13.80 -72.52 15.69
N THR A 481 14.91 -73.25 15.59
CA THR A 481 15.34 -73.91 14.35
C THR A 481 14.33 -74.96 13.89
N ILE A 482 13.79 -75.75 14.81
CA ILE A 482 12.78 -76.78 14.51
C ILE A 482 11.47 -76.13 14.05
N CYS A 483 11.00 -75.07 14.72
CA CYS A 483 9.78 -74.36 14.33
C CYS A 483 9.92 -73.66 12.96
N GLN A 484 11.09 -73.11 12.64
CA GLN A 484 11.35 -72.52 11.32
C GLN A 484 11.41 -73.58 10.22
N GLN A 485 12.03 -74.74 10.48
CA GLN A 485 11.99 -75.87 9.54
C GLN A 485 10.55 -76.37 9.30
N ILE A 486 9.72 -76.46 10.34
CA ILE A 486 8.31 -76.85 10.22
C ILE A 486 7.51 -75.84 9.38
N ASN A 487 7.75 -74.54 9.55
CA ASN A 487 7.04 -73.49 8.82
C ASN A 487 7.44 -73.35 7.34
N THR A 488 8.59 -73.88 6.93
CA THR A 488 9.00 -73.95 5.52
C THR A 488 8.56 -75.22 4.80
N ILE A 489 7.94 -76.16 5.51
CA ILE A 489 7.41 -77.38 4.91
C ILE A 489 5.96 -77.08 4.49
N GLU A 490 5.72 -76.94 3.18
CA GLU A 490 4.37 -76.73 2.66
C GLU A 490 3.42 -77.87 3.09
N PRO A 491 2.20 -77.56 3.56
CA PRO A 491 1.27 -78.56 4.08
C PRO A 491 0.87 -79.63 3.07
N ASP A 492 0.82 -79.31 1.77
CA ASP A 492 0.21 -80.14 0.72
C ASP A 492 1.20 -80.63 -0.36
N SER A 493 2.47 -80.87 0.01
CA SER A 493 3.45 -81.46 -0.91
C SER A 493 3.07 -82.91 -1.28
N GLN A 494 2.82 -83.17 -2.57
CA GLN A 494 2.56 -84.50 -3.14
C GLN A 494 3.62 -85.53 -2.71
N GLN A 495 4.88 -85.10 -2.55
CA GLN A 495 5.99 -85.96 -2.11
C GLN A 495 5.83 -86.44 -0.65
N ARG A 496 5.19 -85.65 0.22
CA ARG A 496 4.88 -86.09 1.60
C ARG A 496 3.76 -87.11 1.63
N ILE A 497 2.72 -86.91 0.83
CA ILE A 497 1.62 -87.88 0.71
C ILE A 497 2.17 -89.22 0.20
N GLU A 498 3.00 -89.20 -0.85
CA GLU A 498 3.65 -90.40 -1.37
C GLU A 498 4.60 -91.05 -0.37
N ALA A 499 5.36 -90.26 0.41
CA ALA A 499 6.25 -90.79 1.46
C ALA A 499 5.47 -91.43 2.62
N ILE A 500 4.36 -90.82 3.04
CA ILE A 500 3.47 -91.36 4.08
C ILE A 500 2.79 -92.63 3.58
N GLU A 501 2.25 -92.65 2.35
CA GLU A 501 1.66 -93.84 1.76
C GLU A 501 2.67 -94.98 1.63
N LYS A 502 3.91 -94.69 1.25
CA LYS A 502 4.98 -95.68 1.11
C LYS A 502 5.40 -96.25 2.46
N GLU A 503 5.53 -95.41 3.49
CA GLU A 503 5.81 -95.85 4.85
C GLU A 503 4.64 -96.66 5.45
N GLU A 504 3.40 -96.26 5.16
CA GLU A 504 2.22 -97.01 5.61
C GLU A 504 2.07 -98.36 4.90
N GLN A 505 2.42 -98.43 3.61
CA GLN A 505 2.52 -99.71 2.88
C GLN A 505 3.60 -100.62 3.48
N ILE A 506 4.76 -100.07 3.86
CA ILE A 506 5.81 -100.83 4.54
C ILE A 506 5.32 -101.36 5.88
N ARG A 507 4.65 -100.52 6.70
CA ARG A 507 4.06 -100.95 7.98
C ARG A 507 3.04 -102.06 7.81
N ARG A 508 2.17 -101.96 6.79
CA ARG A 508 1.20 -103.02 6.45
C ARG A 508 1.89 -104.31 6.00
N MET A 509 2.95 -104.23 5.21
CA MET A 509 3.75 -105.40 4.82
C MET A 509 4.41 -106.07 6.02
N VAL A 510 5.05 -105.30 6.91
CA VAL A 510 5.67 -105.83 8.13
C VAL A 510 4.63 -106.45 9.06
N GLN A 511 3.46 -105.84 9.21
CA GLN A 511 2.38 -106.39 10.04
C GLN A 511 1.82 -107.68 9.43
N ASN A 512 1.67 -107.76 8.10
CA ASN A 512 1.25 -108.98 7.42
C ASN A 512 2.31 -110.09 7.50
N GLN A 513 3.59 -109.74 7.45
CA GLN A 513 4.69 -110.69 7.63
C GLN A 513 4.73 -111.22 9.06
N ARG A 514 4.56 -110.35 10.08
CA ARG A 514 4.38 -110.78 11.47
C ARG A 514 3.19 -111.70 11.65
N LYS A 515 2.04 -111.39 11.04
CA LYS A 515 0.86 -112.29 11.05
C LYS A 515 1.14 -113.64 10.39
N ARG A 516 1.89 -113.68 9.29
CA ARG A 516 2.31 -114.94 8.63
C ARG A 516 3.29 -115.74 9.49
N GLU A 517 4.26 -115.09 10.12
CA GLU A 517 5.18 -115.71 11.07
C GLU A 517 4.45 -116.25 12.29
N GLU A 518 3.48 -115.52 12.82
CA GLU A 518 2.64 -115.94 13.93
C GLU A 518 1.74 -117.11 13.53
N GLN A 519 1.16 -117.11 12.33
CA GLN A 519 0.45 -118.28 11.78
C GLN A 519 1.36 -119.49 11.59
N MET A 520 2.61 -119.31 11.13
CA MET A 520 3.59 -120.39 11.02
C MET A 520 4.01 -120.93 12.40
N LYS A 521 4.18 -120.06 13.40
CA LYS A 521 4.41 -120.46 14.79
C LYS A 521 3.22 -121.24 15.35
N ILE A 522 1.99 -120.78 15.12
CA ILE A 522 0.77 -121.51 15.49
C ILE A 522 0.68 -122.86 14.77
N ALA A 523 1.06 -122.94 13.49
CA ALA A 523 1.11 -124.19 12.74
C ALA A 523 2.19 -125.15 13.26
N ALA A 524 3.37 -124.63 13.63
CA ALA A 524 4.44 -125.40 14.26
C ALA A 524 4.04 -125.93 15.64
N VAL A 525 3.36 -125.11 16.45
CA VAL A 525 2.78 -125.52 17.74
C VAL A 525 1.69 -126.58 17.54
N LYS A 526 0.83 -126.44 16.52
CA LYS A 526 -0.15 -127.50 16.17
C LYS A 526 0.51 -128.81 15.72
N LYS A 527 1.62 -128.76 14.96
CA LYS A 527 2.41 -129.94 14.58
C LYS A 527 3.10 -130.59 15.79
N SER A 528 3.62 -129.81 16.72
CA SER A 528 4.23 -130.32 17.96
C SER A 528 3.17 -130.90 18.92
N LEU A 529 1.97 -130.31 18.99
CA LEU A 529 0.83 -130.91 19.71
C LEU A 529 0.33 -132.22 19.06
N LYS A 530 0.39 -132.35 17.72
CA LYS A 530 0.08 -133.61 17.02
C LYS A 530 1.12 -134.70 17.30
N THR A 531 2.42 -134.38 17.22
CA THR A 531 3.50 -135.32 17.55
C THR A 531 3.48 -135.71 19.04
N THR A 532 3.12 -134.79 19.94
CA THR A 532 2.94 -135.11 21.37
C THR A 532 1.69 -135.97 21.61
N LYS A 533 0.61 -135.80 20.82
CA LYS A 533 -0.56 -136.71 20.84
C LYS A 533 -0.23 -138.08 20.27
N GLU A 534 0.60 -138.17 19.24
CA GLU A 534 1.09 -139.44 18.67
C GLU A 534 2.07 -140.13 19.62
N GLN A 535 2.96 -139.40 20.29
CA GLN A 535 3.82 -139.91 21.35
C GLN A 535 3.03 -140.34 22.59
N LYS A 536 1.98 -139.61 23.00
CA LYS A 536 1.04 -140.06 24.06
C LYS A 536 0.20 -141.27 23.64
N LYS A 537 -0.09 -141.47 22.34
CA LYS A 537 -0.71 -142.70 21.81
C LYS A 537 0.29 -143.86 21.75
N LEU A 538 1.57 -143.59 21.48
CA LEU A 538 2.62 -144.60 21.41
C LEU A 538 3.08 -145.08 22.79
N MET A 539 3.18 -144.18 23.78
CA MET A 539 3.44 -144.54 25.19
C MET A 539 2.28 -145.29 25.85
N LYS A 540 1.03 -145.04 25.42
CA LYS A 540 -0.14 -145.88 25.78
C LYS A 540 -0.15 -147.25 25.09
N LYS A 541 0.72 -147.50 24.12
CA LYS A 541 0.88 -148.79 23.43
C LYS A 541 2.15 -149.55 23.84
N THR A 542 2.92 -149.02 24.79
CA THR A 542 4.12 -149.66 25.39
C THR A 542 3.99 -149.88 26.90
N THR A 543 2.81 -149.61 27.47
CA THR A 543 2.44 -149.98 28.86
C THR A 543 1.04 -150.59 28.86
N ALA A 544 0.90 -151.65 28.08
CA ALA A 544 -0.04 -152.75 28.26
C ALA A 544 0.52 -153.85 27.35
N ASP A 545 0.85 -154.96 27.98
CA ASP A 545 1.47 -156.17 27.43
C ASP A 545 0.87 -156.69 26.12
#